data_AF-A0A1M4VSV8-F1
#
_entry.id   AF-A0A1M4VSV8-F1
#
_cell.length_a   1.000
_cell.length_b   1.000
_cell.length_c   1.000
_cell.angle_alpha   90.00
_cell.angle_beta   90.00
_cell.angle_gamma   90.00
#
_symmetry.space_group_name_H-M   'P 1'
#
loop_
_entity.id
_entity.type
_entity.pdbx_description
1 polymer ?
#
loop_
_entity_poly.entity_id
_entity_poly.type
_entity_poly.pdbx_seq_one_letter_code
_entity_poly.pdbx_strand_id
1 'polypeptide(L)'
;MRQLLLLFFVTVLAAACSEQQKHNGPPYENLKPELSLTSKQEKQFDEITLRYNKIRAEEFAAARAGGKMNREAMLAKMRNLFEKQAAEVKPLLNDEQFAVYTEWIEHNIPGRIGWSPELIEKIKTNLNLTDDKAAIVDAVNEAFIEAYSGAHDNYHGNAEAAKSYWTEFNNNRNAALKEAFSEEEYQKFLEITKDVRFKGEHGKGK
;
A
#
# COMPACT_ATOMS: atom_id res chain seq x y z
N MET A 1 57.11 20.03 47.00
CA MET A 1 57.34 18.95 46.01
C MET A 1 56.02 18.26 45.74
N ARG A 2 55.61 18.22 44.45
CA ARG A 2 54.69 17.27 43.77
C ARG A 2 53.43 16.83 44.54
N GLN A 3 52.26 17.42 44.27
CA GLN A 3 51.30 17.00 43.22
C GLN A 3 51.05 15.49 43.16
N LEU A 4 49.85 15.08 43.57
CA LEU A 4 49.07 14.08 42.81
C LEU A 4 47.58 14.40 42.98
N LEU A 5 47.02 15.07 41.97
CA LEU A 5 45.60 15.31 41.79
C LEU A 5 44.91 13.98 41.47
N LEU A 6 43.89 13.65 42.27
CA LEU A 6 42.84 12.70 41.89
C LEU A 6 42.04 13.31 40.74
N LEU A 7 42.17 12.74 39.55
CA LEU A 7 41.29 12.99 38.40
C LEU A 7 40.79 11.63 37.90
N PHE A 8 39.70 11.17 38.48
CA PHE A 8 38.95 10.03 37.96
C PHE A 8 38.00 10.58 36.89
N PHE A 9 38.48 10.61 35.65
CA PHE A 9 37.70 10.97 34.48
C PHE A 9 36.82 9.76 34.10
N VAL A 10 35.59 9.71 34.61
CA VAL A 10 34.57 8.79 34.09
C VAL A 10 33.89 9.49 32.92
N THR A 11 34.49 9.37 31.74
CA THR A 11 33.78 9.56 30.48
C THR A 11 32.78 8.43 30.35
N VAL A 12 31.54 8.66 30.79
CA VAL A 12 30.40 7.90 30.33
C VAL A 12 30.26 8.24 28.85
N LEU A 13 30.91 7.43 28.01
CA LEU A 13 30.52 7.27 26.61
C LEU A 13 29.06 6.85 26.65
N ALA A 14 28.17 7.82 26.43
CA ALA A 14 26.83 7.54 25.96
C ALA A 14 27.03 6.76 24.67
N ALA A 15 26.98 5.44 24.78
CA ALA A 15 26.70 4.57 23.67
C ALA A 15 25.34 5.03 23.16
N ALA A 16 25.36 5.96 22.21
CA ALA A 16 24.35 6.07 21.19
C ALA A 16 24.39 4.74 20.42
N CYS A 17 23.88 3.69 21.07
CA CYS A 17 23.20 2.64 20.35
C CYS A 17 22.06 3.36 19.64
N SER A 18 22.32 3.77 18.39
CA SER A 18 21.29 3.69 17.39
C SER A 18 20.86 2.22 17.41
N GLU A 19 19.87 1.92 18.24
CA GLU A 19 19.08 0.73 18.09
C GLU A 19 18.59 0.82 16.65
N GLN A 20 19.25 0.07 15.76
CA GLN A 20 18.99 0.10 14.34
C GLN A 20 17.56 -0.37 14.20
N GLN A 21 16.65 0.60 14.18
CA GLN A 21 15.23 0.41 14.34
C GLN A 21 14.85 -0.53 13.19
N LYS A 22 14.50 -1.78 13.52
CA LYS A 22 14.12 -2.75 12.50
C LYS A 22 13.02 -2.10 11.67
N HIS A 23 13.32 -1.81 10.40
CA HIS A 23 12.35 -1.21 9.48
C HIS A 23 11.20 -2.21 9.30
N ASN A 24 10.12 -1.99 10.05
CA ASN A 24 8.89 -2.79 10.01
C ASN A 24 7.88 -2.20 9.00
N GLY A 25 8.39 -1.69 7.88
CA GLY A 25 7.56 -1.07 6.85
C GLY A 25 8.26 -1.05 5.49
N PRO A 26 7.60 -0.50 4.46
CA PRO A 26 8.15 -0.43 3.12
C PRO A 26 9.52 0.28 3.10
N PRO A 27 10.43 -0.11 2.18
CA PRO A 27 11.78 0.46 2.10
C PRO A 27 11.76 1.86 1.44
N TYR A 28 11.24 2.86 2.13
CA TYR A 28 11.05 4.23 1.61
C TYR A 28 12.34 4.88 1.11
N GLU A 29 13.51 4.46 1.60
CA GLU A 29 14.81 4.92 1.10
C GLU A 29 15.00 4.64 -0.40
N ASN A 30 14.36 3.61 -0.93
CA ASN A 30 14.40 3.31 -2.36
C ASN A 30 13.50 4.24 -3.18
N LEU A 31 12.47 4.85 -2.57
CA LEU A 31 11.52 5.73 -3.24
C LEU A 31 12.01 7.19 -3.31
N LYS A 32 12.75 7.66 -2.28
CA LYS A 32 13.19 9.06 -2.20
C LYS A 32 13.91 9.57 -3.47
N PRO A 33 14.82 8.81 -4.10
CA PRO A 33 15.48 9.26 -5.33
C PRO A 33 14.49 9.44 -6.50
N GLU A 34 13.47 8.57 -6.59
CA GLU A 34 12.45 8.64 -7.64
C GLU A 34 11.53 9.87 -7.47
N LEU A 35 11.29 10.29 -6.22
CA LEU A 35 10.47 11.46 -5.92
C LEU A 35 11.19 12.80 -6.13
N SER A 36 12.52 12.80 -6.25
CA SER A 36 13.33 14.04 -6.41
C SER A 36 12.93 15.14 -5.40
N LEU A 37 12.82 14.75 -4.13
CA LEU A 37 12.35 15.65 -3.07
C LEU A 37 13.32 16.80 -2.82
N THR A 38 12.78 17.99 -2.53
CA THR A 38 13.56 19.05 -1.90
C THR A 38 13.95 18.65 -0.47
N SER A 39 15.03 19.21 0.08
CA SER A 39 15.44 18.89 1.47
C SER A 39 14.36 19.16 2.51
N LYS A 40 13.47 20.14 2.26
CA LYS A 40 12.31 20.40 3.13
C LYS A 40 11.27 19.28 3.02
N GLN A 41 10.90 18.88 1.80
CA GLN A 41 9.96 17.77 1.57
C GLN A 41 10.51 16.47 2.15
N GLU A 42 11.79 16.18 1.96
CA GLU A 42 12.45 14.97 2.45
C GLU A 42 12.35 14.85 3.97
N LYS A 43 12.65 15.93 4.71
CA LYS A 43 12.52 15.93 6.17
C LYS A 43 11.09 15.66 6.63
N GLN A 44 10.10 16.31 6.00
CA GLN A 44 8.68 16.11 6.34
C GLN A 44 8.22 14.69 5.97
N PHE A 45 8.68 14.16 4.85
CA PHE A 45 8.41 12.81 4.40
C PHE A 45 8.98 11.76 5.36
N ASP A 46 10.20 11.96 5.86
CA ASP A 46 10.83 11.10 6.86
C ASP A 46 10.07 11.10 8.19
N GLU A 47 9.66 12.28 8.65
CA GLU A 47 8.85 12.40 9.86
C GLU A 47 7.51 11.64 9.76
N ILE A 48 6.84 11.71 8.60
CA ILE A 48 5.60 10.96 8.34
C ILE A 48 5.87 9.46 8.26
N THR A 49 6.80 9.02 7.41
CA THR A 49 7.06 7.59 7.18
C THR A 49 7.55 6.89 8.44
N LEU A 50 8.40 7.54 9.24
CA LEU A 50 8.86 7.04 10.54
C LEU A 50 7.70 6.87 11.52
N ARG A 51 6.82 7.87 11.63
CA ARG A 51 5.64 7.80 12.51
C ARG A 51 4.73 6.65 12.12
N TYR A 52 4.42 6.50 10.83
CA TYR A 52 3.56 5.42 10.35
C TYR A 52 4.22 4.03 10.46
N ASN A 53 5.54 3.93 10.30
CA ASN A 53 6.28 2.69 10.58
C ASN A 53 6.13 2.28 12.05
N LYS A 54 6.23 3.24 12.98
CA LYS A 54 6.02 2.98 14.41
C LYS A 54 4.59 2.52 14.70
N ILE A 55 3.58 3.21 14.18
CA ILE A 55 2.17 2.82 14.35
C ILE A 55 1.94 1.40 13.84
N ARG A 56 2.42 1.06 12.63
CA ARG A 56 2.32 -0.31 12.10
C ARG A 56 2.95 -1.33 13.04
N ALA A 57 4.16 -1.07 13.53
CA ALA A 57 4.86 -1.98 14.43
C ALA A 57 4.09 -2.23 15.74
N GLU A 58 3.52 -1.18 16.33
CA GLU A 58 2.68 -1.26 17.54
C GLU A 58 1.42 -2.09 17.28
N GLU A 59 0.76 -1.88 16.14
CA GLU A 59 -0.44 -2.60 15.75
C GLU A 59 -0.18 -4.09 15.50
N PHE A 60 0.93 -4.43 14.84
CA PHE A 60 1.35 -5.82 14.68
C PHE A 60 1.71 -6.47 16.02
N ALA A 61 2.37 -5.74 16.92
CA ALA A 61 2.72 -6.25 18.25
C ALA A 61 1.48 -6.54 19.09
N ALA A 62 0.50 -5.63 19.09
CA ALA A 62 -0.78 -5.80 19.77
C ALA A 62 -1.56 -7.01 19.23
N ALA A 63 -1.62 -7.16 17.90
CA ALA A 63 -2.30 -8.31 17.27
C ALA A 63 -1.64 -9.66 17.61
N ARG A 64 -0.31 -9.72 17.70
CA ARG A 64 0.42 -10.93 18.14
C ARG A 64 0.14 -11.29 19.59
N ALA A 65 0.09 -10.29 20.48
CA ALA A 65 -0.20 -10.51 21.90
C ALA A 65 -1.62 -11.03 22.14
N GLY A 66 -2.57 -10.73 21.25
CA GLY A 66 -3.97 -11.16 21.33
C GLY A 66 -4.27 -12.61 20.93
N GLY A 67 -3.26 -13.40 20.53
CA GLY A 67 -3.38 -14.86 20.34
C GLY A 67 -4.17 -15.36 19.12
N LYS A 68 -5.05 -14.54 18.53
CA LYS A 68 -5.70 -14.81 17.24
C LYS A 68 -5.52 -13.63 16.30
N MET A 69 -4.50 -13.73 15.45
CA MET A 69 -4.27 -12.76 14.38
C MET A 69 -5.23 -13.07 13.23
N ASN A 70 -6.36 -12.37 13.14
CA ASN A 70 -7.16 -12.37 11.92
C ASN A 70 -6.36 -11.64 10.84
N ARG A 71 -5.81 -12.40 9.88
CA ARG A 71 -4.97 -11.90 8.79
C ARG A 71 -5.71 -10.88 7.93
N GLU A 72 -6.97 -11.11 7.63
CA GLU A 72 -7.79 -10.19 6.83
C GLU A 72 -8.02 -8.87 7.55
N ALA A 73 -8.39 -8.92 8.83
CA ALA A 73 -8.55 -7.73 9.66
C ALA A 73 -7.23 -6.95 9.78
N MET A 74 -6.10 -7.66 9.88
CA MET A 74 -4.78 -7.05 9.91
C MET A 74 -4.40 -6.42 8.56
N LEU A 75 -4.66 -7.09 7.44
CA LEU A 75 -4.43 -6.52 6.10
C LEU A 75 -5.31 -5.29 5.87
N ALA A 76 -6.58 -5.34 6.24
CA ALA A 76 -7.49 -4.19 6.17
C ALA A 76 -6.98 -3.02 7.02
N LYS A 77 -6.49 -3.30 8.24
CA LYS A 77 -5.89 -2.28 9.10
C LYS A 77 -4.62 -1.68 8.48
N MET A 78 -3.77 -2.51 7.87
CA MET A 78 -2.57 -2.03 7.17
C MET A 78 -2.94 -1.14 5.98
N ARG A 79 -3.92 -1.51 5.16
CA ARG A 79 -4.41 -0.68 4.05
C ARG A 79 -4.87 0.68 4.56
N ASN A 80 -5.68 0.71 5.62
CA ASN A 80 -6.14 1.97 6.23
C ASN A 80 -4.98 2.85 6.73
N LEU A 81 -3.93 2.25 7.31
CA LEU A 81 -2.74 2.99 7.72
C LEU A 81 -1.99 3.59 6.53
N PHE A 82 -1.89 2.87 5.40
CA PHE A 82 -1.28 3.40 4.20
C PHE A 82 -2.11 4.49 3.53
N GLU A 83 -3.44 4.38 3.50
CA GLU A 83 -4.34 5.43 3.01
C GLU A 83 -4.20 6.71 3.82
N LYS A 84 -4.20 6.61 5.16
CA LYS A 84 -3.97 7.76 6.04
C LYS A 84 -2.59 8.38 5.84
N GLN A 85 -1.56 7.54 5.70
CA GLN A 85 -0.21 8.00 5.38
C GLN A 85 -0.19 8.75 4.03
N ALA A 86 -0.83 8.20 3.00
CA ALA A 86 -0.89 8.82 1.68
C ALA A 86 -1.62 10.17 1.73
N ALA A 87 -2.72 10.28 2.49
CA ALA A 87 -3.42 11.54 2.69
C ALA A 87 -2.54 12.61 3.35
N GLU A 88 -1.68 12.23 4.31
CA GLU A 88 -0.73 13.15 4.95
C GLU A 88 0.48 13.50 4.07
N VAL A 89 0.91 12.59 3.20
CA VAL A 89 2.01 12.83 2.24
C VAL A 89 1.56 13.72 1.07
N LYS A 90 0.30 13.59 0.61
CA LYS A 90 -0.24 14.34 -0.54
C LYS A 90 0.08 15.84 -0.54
N PRO A 91 -0.16 16.62 0.53
CA PRO A 91 0.12 18.05 0.52
C PRO A 91 1.61 18.41 0.46
N LEU A 92 2.52 17.44 0.66
CA LEU A 92 3.96 17.64 0.54
C LEU A 92 4.46 17.49 -0.89
N LEU A 93 3.74 16.74 -1.73
CA LEU A 93 4.16 16.34 -3.06
C LEU A 93 3.37 17.13 -4.11
N ASN A 94 4.00 17.40 -5.26
CA ASN A 94 3.24 17.81 -6.44
C ASN A 94 2.53 16.57 -7.05
N ASP A 95 1.68 16.78 -8.05
CA ASP A 95 0.87 15.71 -8.64
C ASP A 95 1.72 14.58 -9.25
N GLU A 96 2.84 14.92 -9.90
CA GLU A 96 3.76 13.94 -10.50
C GLU A 96 4.45 13.09 -9.42
N GLN A 97 4.97 13.75 -8.38
CA GLN A 97 5.58 13.08 -7.23
C GLN A 97 4.57 12.20 -6.49
N PHE A 98 3.33 12.68 -6.33
CA PHE A 98 2.29 11.91 -5.66
C PHE A 98 1.84 10.69 -6.47
N ALA A 99 1.83 10.79 -7.81
CA ALA A 99 1.61 9.65 -8.68
C ALA A 99 2.70 8.58 -8.51
N VAL A 100 3.98 8.97 -8.50
CA VAL A 100 5.11 8.05 -8.24
C VAL A 100 5.00 7.42 -6.84
N TYR A 101 4.68 8.23 -5.82
CA TYR A 101 4.50 7.74 -4.45
C TYR A 101 3.37 6.71 -4.36
N THR A 102 2.19 7.01 -4.90
CA THR A 102 1.03 6.11 -4.83
C THR A 102 1.29 4.83 -5.61
N GLU A 103 1.88 4.89 -6.81
CA GLU A 103 2.29 3.70 -7.56
C GLU A 103 3.29 2.85 -6.78
N TRP A 104 4.32 3.45 -6.18
CA TRP A 104 5.28 2.72 -5.38
C TRP A 104 4.63 2.05 -4.17
N ILE A 105 3.75 2.78 -3.48
CA ILE A 105 2.96 2.26 -2.37
C ILE A 105 2.13 1.05 -2.83
N GLU A 106 1.45 1.12 -3.96
CA GLU A 106 0.69 -0.02 -4.50
C GLU A 106 1.54 -1.27 -4.73
N HIS A 107 2.81 -1.11 -5.13
CA HIS A 107 3.73 -2.21 -5.35
C HIS A 107 4.31 -2.78 -4.04
N ASN A 108 4.35 -1.97 -2.99
CA ASN A 108 4.99 -2.33 -1.72
C ASN A 108 3.99 -2.62 -0.58
N ILE A 109 2.69 -2.37 -0.78
CA ILE A 109 1.63 -2.82 0.14
C ILE A 109 1.28 -4.29 -0.14
N PRO A 110 1.46 -5.20 0.83
CA PRO A 110 0.96 -6.56 0.70
C PRO A 110 -0.58 -6.61 0.73
N GLY A 111 -1.18 -7.45 -0.12
CA GLY A 111 -2.59 -7.84 0.00
C GLY A 111 -3.62 -6.82 -0.48
N ARG A 112 -3.26 -5.95 -1.43
CA ARG A 112 -4.27 -5.21 -2.19
C ARG A 112 -4.83 -6.10 -3.30
N ILE A 113 -6.09 -6.48 -3.14
CA ILE A 113 -6.78 -7.44 -4.01
C ILE A 113 -7.40 -6.71 -5.20
N GLY A 114 -8.21 -5.67 -4.95
CA GLY A 114 -8.92 -4.90 -5.97
C GLY A 114 -8.16 -3.68 -6.51
N TRP A 115 -8.87 -2.87 -7.29
CA TRP A 115 -8.37 -1.60 -7.83
C TRP A 115 -8.16 -0.55 -6.75
N SER A 116 -7.30 0.42 -7.06
CA SER A 116 -7.10 1.62 -6.26
C SER A 116 -8.29 2.55 -6.23
N PRO A 117 -8.48 3.33 -5.15
CA PRO A 117 -9.27 4.55 -5.23
C PRO A 117 -8.81 5.46 -6.38
N GLU A 118 -7.51 5.60 -6.60
CA GLU A 118 -6.93 6.38 -7.71
C GLU A 118 -7.32 5.82 -9.09
N LEU A 119 -7.24 4.50 -9.28
CA LEU A 119 -7.65 3.86 -10.52
C LEU A 119 -9.16 3.91 -10.73
N ILE A 120 -9.95 3.71 -9.66
CA ILE A 120 -11.41 3.86 -9.69
C ILE A 120 -11.77 5.28 -10.10
N GLU A 121 -11.15 6.28 -9.50
CA GLU A 121 -11.39 7.69 -9.81
C GLU A 121 -10.98 8.01 -11.25
N LYS A 122 -9.84 7.50 -11.71
CA LYS A 122 -9.39 7.62 -13.10
C LYS A 122 -10.40 7.00 -14.07
N ILE A 123 -10.95 5.83 -13.76
CA ILE A 123 -12.00 5.19 -14.58
C ILE A 123 -13.24 6.08 -14.62
N LYS A 124 -13.75 6.51 -13.46
CA LYS A 124 -14.97 7.32 -13.35
C LYS A 124 -14.85 8.65 -14.10
N THR A 125 -13.75 9.38 -13.86
CA THR A 125 -13.52 10.69 -14.46
C THR A 125 -13.22 10.60 -15.96
N ASN A 126 -12.35 9.70 -16.41
CA ASN A 126 -11.97 9.64 -17.83
C ASN A 126 -13.09 9.10 -18.73
N LEU A 127 -13.99 8.28 -18.20
CA LEU A 127 -15.17 7.82 -18.92
C LEU A 127 -16.36 8.78 -18.78
N ASN A 128 -16.25 9.80 -17.91
CA ASN A 128 -17.34 10.72 -17.58
C ASN A 128 -18.63 9.96 -17.21
N LEU A 129 -18.49 8.97 -16.33
CA LEU A 129 -19.58 8.08 -15.94
C LEU A 129 -20.69 8.86 -15.22
N THR A 130 -21.93 8.45 -15.45
CA THR A 130 -23.05 8.85 -14.59
C THR A 130 -22.91 8.24 -13.21
N ASP A 131 -23.59 8.82 -12.20
CA ASP A 131 -23.58 8.30 -10.83
C ASP A 131 -23.96 6.81 -10.76
N ASP A 132 -24.97 6.39 -11.53
CA ASP A 132 -25.39 4.98 -11.61
C ASP A 132 -24.26 4.07 -12.11
N LYS A 133 -23.54 4.47 -13.17
CA LYS A 133 -22.41 3.69 -13.71
C LYS A 133 -21.20 3.74 -12.79
N ALA A 134 -20.95 4.87 -12.13
CA ALA A 134 -19.91 5.00 -11.13
C ALA A 134 -20.15 4.07 -9.93
N ALA A 135 -21.40 3.93 -9.48
CA ALA A 135 -21.77 2.98 -8.44
C ALA A 135 -21.57 1.53 -8.87
N ILE A 136 -21.84 1.19 -10.15
CA ILE A 136 -21.53 -0.14 -10.69
C ILE A 136 -20.01 -0.41 -10.62
N VAL A 137 -19.15 0.55 -10.97
CA VAL A 137 -17.69 0.40 -10.86
C VAL A 137 -17.26 0.07 -9.43
N ASP A 138 -17.81 0.76 -8.44
CA ASP A 138 -17.52 0.48 -7.03
C ASP A 138 -17.99 -0.93 -6.64
N ALA A 139 -19.24 -1.27 -6.97
CA ALA A 139 -19.86 -2.53 -6.60
C ALA A 139 -19.13 -3.75 -7.20
N VAL A 140 -18.73 -3.69 -8.48
CA VAL A 140 -18.02 -4.81 -9.10
C VAL A 140 -16.58 -4.96 -8.57
N ASN A 141 -15.96 -3.86 -8.13
CA ASN A 141 -14.66 -3.93 -7.49
C ASN A 141 -14.76 -4.50 -6.06
N GLU A 142 -15.79 -4.11 -5.31
CA GLU A 142 -16.09 -4.67 -3.99
C GLU A 142 -16.40 -6.17 -4.08
N ALA A 143 -17.28 -6.58 -5.01
CA ALA A 143 -17.60 -7.99 -5.26
C ALA A 143 -16.36 -8.81 -5.65
N PHE A 144 -15.46 -8.25 -6.45
CA PHE A 144 -14.18 -8.89 -6.77
C PHE A 144 -13.32 -9.09 -5.51
N ILE A 145 -13.23 -8.07 -4.64
CA ILE A 145 -12.46 -8.15 -3.39
C ILE A 145 -13.01 -9.25 -2.50
N GLU A 146 -14.33 -9.26 -2.28
CA GLU A 146 -15.02 -10.25 -1.44
C GLU A 146 -14.86 -11.67 -1.98
N ALA A 147 -15.09 -11.88 -3.27
CA ALA A 147 -14.98 -13.20 -3.90
C ALA A 147 -13.54 -13.74 -3.82
N TYR A 148 -12.55 -12.91 -4.14
CA TYR A 148 -11.16 -13.31 -4.12
C TYR A 148 -10.64 -13.56 -2.70
N SER A 149 -10.97 -12.70 -1.72
CA SER A 149 -10.60 -12.95 -0.32
C SER A 149 -11.32 -14.17 0.25
N GLY A 150 -12.61 -14.34 -0.06
CA GLY A 150 -13.41 -15.47 0.40
C GLY A 150 -12.94 -16.82 -0.14
N ALA A 151 -12.27 -16.83 -1.30
CA ALA A 151 -11.67 -18.04 -1.88
C ALA A 151 -10.28 -18.38 -1.31
N HIS A 152 -9.73 -17.59 -0.38
CA HIS A 152 -8.34 -17.71 0.08
C HIS A 152 -7.97 -19.11 0.59
N ASP A 153 -8.85 -19.75 1.35
CA ASP A 153 -8.59 -21.09 1.88
C ASP A 153 -8.40 -22.14 0.76
N ASN A 154 -8.96 -21.90 -0.43
CA ASN A 154 -8.84 -22.80 -1.58
C ASN A 154 -7.50 -22.68 -2.32
N TYR A 155 -6.74 -21.61 -2.10
CA TYR A 155 -5.46 -21.39 -2.79
C TYR A 155 -4.29 -21.16 -1.84
N HIS A 156 -4.47 -21.36 -0.53
CA HIS A 156 -3.48 -21.05 0.52
C HIS A 156 -2.04 -21.49 0.15
N GLY A 157 -1.15 -20.51 -0.11
CA GLY A 157 0.25 -20.76 -0.46
C GLY A 157 0.50 -21.31 -1.88
N ASN A 158 -0.54 -21.47 -2.69
CA ASN A 158 -0.48 -21.91 -4.09
C ASN A 158 -0.71 -20.72 -5.03
N ALA A 159 0.39 -20.18 -5.57
CA ALA A 159 0.36 -19.02 -6.46
C ALA A 159 -0.37 -19.28 -7.79
N GLU A 160 -0.36 -20.51 -8.31
CA GLU A 160 -1.08 -20.86 -9.56
C GLU A 160 -2.59 -20.89 -9.33
N ALA A 161 -3.03 -21.50 -8.23
CA ALA A 161 -4.43 -21.49 -7.83
C ALA A 161 -4.92 -20.06 -7.56
N ALA A 162 -4.12 -19.26 -6.84
CA ALA A 162 -4.41 -17.85 -6.59
C ALA A 162 -4.56 -17.07 -7.90
N LYS A 163 -3.66 -17.27 -8.87
CA LYS A 163 -3.75 -16.66 -10.20
C LYS A 163 -5.03 -17.07 -10.94
N SER A 164 -5.41 -18.34 -10.86
CA SER A 164 -6.65 -18.85 -11.48
C SER A 164 -7.89 -18.17 -10.91
N TYR A 165 -8.04 -18.12 -9.59
CA TYR A 165 -9.15 -17.43 -8.92
C TYR A 165 -9.16 -15.93 -9.25
N TRP A 166 -8.00 -15.28 -9.24
CA TRP A 166 -7.89 -13.88 -9.63
C TRP A 166 -8.38 -13.65 -11.06
N THR A 167 -7.94 -14.49 -12.01
CA THR A 167 -8.34 -14.39 -13.42
C THR A 167 -9.84 -14.62 -13.58
N GLU A 168 -10.40 -15.63 -12.92
CA GLU A 168 -11.84 -15.93 -12.98
C GLU A 168 -12.68 -14.74 -12.47
N PHE A 169 -12.40 -14.26 -11.26
CA PHE A 169 -13.16 -13.15 -10.69
C PHE A 169 -12.94 -11.85 -11.46
N ASN A 170 -11.74 -11.62 -12.01
CA ASN A 170 -11.47 -10.45 -12.83
C ASN A 170 -12.23 -10.50 -14.17
N ASN A 171 -12.37 -11.69 -14.76
CA ASN A 171 -13.19 -11.88 -15.96
C ASN A 171 -14.67 -11.61 -15.66
N ASN A 172 -15.18 -12.06 -14.52
CA ASN A 172 -16.56 -11.77 -14.09
C ASN A 172 -16.79 -10.27 -13.88
N ARG A 173 -15.85 -9.58 -13.21
CA ARG A 173 -15.87 -8.11 -13.06
C ARG A 173 -15.89 -7.39 -14.40
N ASN A 174 -15.04 -7.80 -15.34
CA ASN A 174 -14.96 -7.20 -16.67
C ASN A 174 -16.22 -7.47 -17.51
N ALA A 175 -16.82 -8.66 -17.39
CA ALA A 175 -18.08 -8.97 -18.06
C ALA A 175 -19.23 -8.08 -17.56
N ALA A 176 -19.36 -7.89 -16.25
CA ALA A 176 -20.36 -7.00 -15.67
C ALA A 176 -20.19 -5.54 -16.14
N LEU A 177 -18.94 -5.05 -16.22
CA LEU A 177 -18.67 -3.71 -16.74
C LEU A 177 -18.97 -3.58 -18.23
N LYS A 178 -18.72 -4.63 -19.02
CA LYS A 178 -19.06 -4.64 -20.45
C LYS A 178 -20.57 -4.52 -20.68
N GLU A 179 -21.38 -5.10 -19.79
CA GLU A 179 -22.84 -4.98 -19.87
C GLU A 179 -23.34 -3.59 -19.44
N ALA A 180 -22.67 -2.96 -18.47
CA ALA A 180 -23.06 -1.65 -17.96
C ALA A 180 -22.58 -0.47 -18.83
N PHE A 181 -21.45 -0.63 -19.52
CA PHE A 181 -20.85 0.40 -20.35
C PHE A 181 -21.35 0.33 -21.79
N SER A 182 -21.36 1.48 -22.46
CA SER A 182 -21.40 1.53 -23.92
C SER A 182 -20.10 0.95 -24.50
N GLU A 183 -20.11 0.57 -25.77
CA GLU A 183 -18.92 0.04 -26.42
C GLU A 183 -17.73 1.03 -26.34
N GLU A 184 -17.96 2.33 -26.54
CA GLU A 184 -16.90 3.34 -26.45
C GLU A 184 -16.33 3.47 -25.03
N GLU A 185 -17.19 3.50 -24.02
CA GLU A 185 -16.78 3.53 -22.61
C GLU A 185 -15.97 2.27 -22.26
N TYR A 186 -16.41 1.09 -22.72
CA TYR A 186 -15.72 -0.17 -22.45
C TYR A 186 -14.35 -0.24 -23.10
N GLN A 187 -14.19 0.23 -24.35
CA GLN A 187 -12.87 0.28 -25.00
C GLN A 187 -11.91 1.23 -24.26
N LYS A 188 -12.39 2.40 -23.80
CA LYS A 188 -11.57 3.31 -22.97
C LYS A 188 -11.20 2.69 -21.63
N PHE A 189 -12.14 1.98 -21.01
CA PHE A 189 -11.88 1.23 -19.77
C PHE A 189 -10.76 0.20 -19.96
N LEU A 190 -10.76 -0.56 -21.06
CA LEU A 190 -9.70 -1.52 -21.36
C LEU A 190 -8.33 -0.83 -21.47
N GLU A 191 -8.26 0.35 -22.10
CA GLU A 191 -7.02 1.12 -22.18
C GLU A 191 -6.54 1.65 -20.83
N ILE A 192 -7.46 2.09 -19.96
CA ILE A 192 -7.11 2.56 -18.60
C ILE A 192 -6.60 1.40 -17.73
N THR A 193 -7.11 0.18 -17.94
CA THR A 193 -6.83 -0.98 -17.08
C THR A 193 -5.86 -2.00 -17.67
N LYS A 194 -5.27 -1.75 -18.85
CA LYS A 194 -4.39 -2.70 -19.55
C LYS A 194 -3.19 -3.21 -18.75
N ASP A 195 -2.70 -2.41 -17.81
CA ASP A 195 -1.54 -2.78 -16.97
C ASP A 195 -1.93 -3.48 -15.67
N VAL A 196 -3.24 -3.61 -15.39
CA VAL A 196 -3.76 -4.34 -14.23
C VAL A 196 -3.53 -5.83 -14.42
N ARG A 197 -2.67 -6.38 -13.57
CA ARG A 197 -2.29 -7.80 -13.59
C ARG A 197 -2.27 -8.38 -12.19
N PHE A 198 -2.40 -9.71 -12.10
CA PHE A 198 -2.18 -10.43 -10.86
C PHE A 198 -0.77 -10.14 -10.31
N LYS A 199 -0.67 -9.66 -9.07
CA LYS A 199 0.60 -9.28 -8.42
C LYS A 199 1.13 -10.35 -7.43
N GLY A 200 0.42 -11.46 -7.24
CA GLY A 200 0.75 -12.48 -6.23
C GLY A 200 0.50 -12.04 -4.78
N GLU A 201 0.35 -12.99 -3.86
CA GLU A 201 0.14 -12.69 -2.42
C GLU A 201 1.33 -11.98 -1.74
N HIS A 202 2.50 -12.02 -2.39
CA HIS A 202 3.76 -11.47 -1.88
C HIS A 202 4.40 -10.41 -2.81
N GLY A 203 3.64 -9.84 -3.74
CA GLY A 203 4.17 -8.82 -4.67
C GLY A 203 5.20 -9.34 -5.67
N LYS A 204 5.41 -10.67 -5.74
CA LYS A 204 6.26 -11.34 -6.73
C LYS A 204 5.37 -12.02 -7.77
N GLY A 205 4.64 -11.24 -8.53
CA GLY A 205 4.12 -11.67 -9.82
C GLY A 205 5.29 -11.72 -10.80
N LYS A 206 5.86 -12.91 -11.01
CA LYS A 206 6.62 -13.18 -12.24
C LYS A 206 5.64 -13.49 -13.36
#